data_AF-A0A9X2DUW4-F1
#
_entry.id   AF-A0A9X2DUW4-F1
#
_cell.length_a   1.000
_cell.length_b   1.000
_cell.length_c   1.000
_cell.angle_alpha   90.00
_cell.angle_beta   90.00
_cell.angle_gamma   90.00
#
_symmetry.space_group_name_H-M   'P 1'
#
loop_
_entity.id
_entity.type
_entity.pdbx_description
1 polymer ?
#
loop_
_entity_poly.entity_id
_entity_poly.type
_entity_poly.pdbx_seq_one_letter_code
_entity_poly.pdbx_strand_id
1 'polypeptide(L)'
;MTIQDPAAHVAERYGRLRSRPEAFIVLRPEAEVAAELAAVDPALPLAGLLFAVKGNIDVAGLPTTAACPAFAYDPAEDATTVARLRAAGAVVL
;
A
#
# COMPACT_ATOMS: atom_id res chain seq x y z
N MET A 1 -10.97 -3.74 -14.76
CA MET A 1 -9.93 -4.64 -15.30
C MET A 1 -9.73 -5.72 -14.27
N THR A 2 -10.21 -6.94 -14.48
CA THR A 2 -10.11 -8.00 -13.47
C THR A 2 -8.68 -8.52 -13.44
N ILE A 3 -8.04 -8.49 -12.26
CA ILE A 3 -6.73 -9.10 -12.08
C ILE A 3 -6.91 -10.60 -11.93
N GLN A 4 -6.38 -11.35 -12.90
CA GLN A 4 -6.52 -12.81 -12.94
C GLN A 4 -5.59 -13.54 -11.97
N ASP A 5 -4.46 -12.92 -11.60
CA ASP A 5 -3.49 -13.42 -10.62
C ASP A 5 -2.94 -12.24 -9.76
N PRO A 6 -3.49 -12.03 -8.55
CA PRO A 6 -3.04 -10.99 -7.63
C PRO A 6 -1.56 -11.12 -7.24
N ALA A 7 -1.05 -12.34 -7.07
CA ALA A 7 0.33 -12.56 -6.64
C ALA A 7 1.31 -12.19 -7.75
N ALA A 8 1.06 -12.63 -8.98
CA ALA A 8 1.88 -12.24 -10.13
C ALA A 8 1.81 -10.73 -10.38
N HIS A 9 0.64 -10.11 -10.20
CA HIS A 9 0.49 -8.67 -10.32
C HIS A 9 1.40 -7.91 -9.34
N VAL A 10 1.35 -8.27 -8.05
CA VAL A 10 2.18 -7.66 -7.00
C VAL A 10 3.66 -7.92 -7.26
N ALA A 11 4.05 -9.16 -7.58
CA ALA A 11 5.43 -9.54 -7.85
C ALA A 11 6.06 -8.71 -9.00
N GLU A 12 5.30 -8.43 -10.07
CA GLU A 12 5.78 -7.60 -11.17
C GLU A 12 6.12 -6.17 -10.71
N ARG A 13 5.30 -5.58 -9.81
CA ARG A 13 5.55 -4.23 -9.28
C ARG A 13 6.74 -4.27 -8.33
N TYR A 14 6.78 -5.23 -7.41
CA TYR A 14 7.89 -5.39 -6.46
C TYR A 14 9.24 -5.61 -7.14
N GLY A 15 9.28 -6.34 -8.27
CA GLY A 15 10.50 -6.49 -9.08
C GLY A 15 11.09 -5.14 -9.51
N ARG A 16 10.24 -4.17 -9.85
CA ARG A 16 10.66 -2.80 -10.22
C ARG A 16 11.00 -1.93 -9.00
N LEU A 17 10.34 -2.15 -7.86
CA LEU A 17 10.57 -1.37 -6.64
C LEU A 17 11.86 -1.79 -5.93
N ARG A 18 12.21 -3.08 -5.94
CA ARG A 18 13.44 -3.59 -5.33
C ARG A 18 14.72 -3.03 -5.96
N SER A 19 14.67 -2.57 -7.22
CA SER A 19 15.79 -1.87 -7.84
C SER A 19 15.87 -0.38 -7.49
N ARG A 20 14.92 0.13 -6.69
CA ARG A 20 14.79 1.54 -6.28
C ARG A 20 14.50 1.67 -4.78
N PRO A 21 15.41 1.20 -3.90
CA PRO A 21 15.20 1.26 -2.46
C PRO A 21 15.05 2.69 -1.93
N GLU A 22 15.52 3.70 -2.66
CA GLU A 22 15.39 5.12 -2.30
C GLU A 22 13.95 5.67 -2.43
N ALA A 23 13.05 4.93 -3.09
CA ALA A 23 11.69 5.38 -3.34
C ALA A 23 10.76 5.24 -2.12
N PHE A 24 11.09 4.36 -1.17
CA PHE A 24 10.24 4.03 -0.02
C PHE A 24 11.02 4.17 1.28
N ILE A 25 10.42 4.84 2.27
CA ILE A 25 10.90 4.79 3.67
C ILE A 25 10.53 3.42 4.28
N VAL A 26 9.29 2.98 4.00
CA VAL A 26 8.77 1.66 4.33
C VAL A 26 8.09 1.12 3.09
N LEU A 27 8.45 -0.11 2.71
CA LEU A 27 7.75 -0.91 1.71
C LEU A 27 7.19 -2.13 2.43
N ARG A 28 5.89 -2.41 2.30
CA ARG A 28 5.27 -3.53 3.00
C ARG A 28 5.80 -4.86 2.48
N PRO A 29 5.76 -5.94 3.28
CA PRO A 29 6.12 -7.26 2.80
C PRO A 29 5.26 -7.68 1.60
N GLU A 30 5.90 -8.13 0.52
CA GLU A 30 5.23 -8.50 -0.74
C GLU A 30 4.10 -9.50 -0.54
N ALA A 31 4.31 -10.51 0.32
CA ALA A 31 3.33 -11.53 0.62
C ALA A 31 2.06 -10.97 1.29
N GLU A 32 2.20 -9.93 2.13
CA GLU A 32 1.06 -9.28 2.77
C GLU A 32 0.24 -8.46 1.78
N VAL A 33 0.92 -7.73 0.88
CA VAL A 33 0.25 -6.96 -0.18
C VAL A 33 -0.47 -7.89 -1.17
N ALA A 34 0.16 -9.01 -1.54
CA ALA A 34 -0.47 -10.02 -2.40
C ALA A 34 -1.69 -10.67 -1.73
N ALA A 35 -1.62 -10.99 -0.44
CA ALA A 35 -2.73 -11.54 0.32
C ALA A 35 -3.88 -10.54 0.47
N GLU A 36 -3.59 -9.27 0.76
CA GLU A 36 -4.61 -8.22 0.85
C GLU A 36 -5.29 -8.01 -0.52
N LEU A 37 -4.52 -7.93 -1.61
CA LEU A 37 -5.06 -7.76 -2.96
C LEU A 37 -5.96 -8.94 -3.38
N ALA A 38 -5.60 -10.17 -3.01
CA ALA A 38 -6.41 -11.35 -3.30
C ALA A 38 -7.74 -11.39 -2.53
N ALA A 39 -7.82 -10.69 -1.39
CA ALA A 39 -9.01 -10.59 -0.56
C ALA A 39 -9.95 -9.43 -0.95
N VAL A 40 -9.54 -8.53 -1.85
CA VAL A 40 -10.36 -7.40 -2.31
C VAL A 40 -11.56 -7.89 -3.13
N ASP A 41 -12.74 -7.34 -2.83
CA ASP A 41 -13.93 -7.54 -3.67
C ASP A 41 -13.70 -6.96 -5.08
N PRO A 42 -13.72 -7.79 -6.14
CA PRO A 42 -13.46 -7.35 -7.50
C PRO A 42 -14.54 -6.40 -8.07
N ALA A 43 -15.70 -6.27 -7.40
CA ALA A 43 -16.73 -5.30 -7.78
C ALA A 43 -16.39 -3.86 -7.36
N LEU A 44 -15.41 -3.67 -6.46
CA LEU A 44 -15.01 -2.34 -6.01
C LEU A 44 -14.32 -1.55 -7.13
N PRO A 45 -14.53 -0.22 -7.20
CA PRO A 45 -14.14 0.59 -8.36
C PRO A 45 -12.62 0.70 -8.57
N LEU A 46 -11.80 0.47 -7.55
CA LEU A 46 -10.34 0.48 -7.60
C LEU A 46 -9.73 -0.91 -7.36
N ALA A 47 -10.54 -1.97 -7.42
CA ALA A 47 -10.04 -3.33 -7.25
C ALA A 47 -8.90 -3.63 -8.22
N GLY A 48 -7.82 -4.18 -7.69
CA GLY A 48 -6.60 -4.47 -8.45
C GLY A 48 -5.57 -3.34 -8.48
N LEU A 49 -5.89 -2.13 -7.97
CA LEU A 49 -4.91 -1.05 -7.94
C LEU A 49 -4.01 -1.12 -6.70
N LEU A 50 -2.73 -0.86 -6.93
CA LEU A 50 -1.72 -0.68 -5.89
C LEU A 50 -1.34 0.79 -5.81
N PHE A 51 -1.16 1.33 -4.61
CA PHE A 51 -0.76 2.73 -4.44
C PHE A 51 0.25 2.93 -3.31
N ALA A 52 1.12 3.93 -3.49
CA ALA A 52 2.07 4.37 -2.48
C ALA A 52 1.52 5.58 -1.73
N VAL A 53 1.89 5.71 -0.46
CA VAL A 53 1.49 6.83 0.40
C VAL A 53 2.72 7.66 0.76
N LYS A 54 2.61 8.99 0.72
CA LYS A 54 3.70 9.87 1.15
C LYS A 54 3.91 9.67 2.66
N GLY A 55 5.15 9.53 3.12
CA GLY A 55 5.46 9.17 4.52
C GLY A 55 5.06 10.19 5.61
N ASN A 56 4.35 11.26 5.26
CA ASN A 56 3.70 12.22 6.16
C ASN A 56 2.16 12.11 6.16
N ILE A 57 1.61 11.04 5.57
CA ILE A 57 0.18 10.74 5.53
C ILE A 57 -0.02 9.40 6.24
N ASP A 58 -0.96 9.37 7.17
CA ASP A 58 -1.18 8.21 8.04
C ASP A 58 -1.70 6.99 7.30
N VAL A 59 -1.09 5.84 7.62
CA VAL A 59 -1.56 4.50 7.28
C VAL A 59 -1.50 3.66 8.55
N ALA A 60 -2.64 3.18 9.03
CA ALA A 60 -2.70 2.36 10.23
C ALA A 60 -1.84 1.11 10.07
N GLY A 61 -0.98 0.84 11.05
CA GLY A 61 -0.03 -0.27 11.04
C GLY A 61 1.32 0.01 10.36
N LEU A 62 1.54 1.23 9.84
CA LEU A 62 2.84 1.70 9.34
C LEU A 62 3.27 2.99 10.05
N PRO A 63 4.57 3.20 10.32
CA PRO A 63 5.02 4.43 10.97
C PRO A 63 4.88 5.64 10.04
N THR A 64 4.28 6.72 10.54
CA THR A 64 4.32 8.03 9.90
C THR A 64 5.57 8.76 10.39
N THR A 65 6.48 9.11 9.49
CA THR A 65 7.79 9.69 9.88
C THR A 65 8.06 11.06 9.29
N ALA A 66 7.38 11.42 8.20
CA ALA A 66 7.70 12.58 7.38
C ALA A 66 9.20 12.69 7.00
N ALA A 67 9.91 11.55 6.92
CA ALA A 67 11.37 11.47 6.77
C ALA A 67 12.18 12.20 7.87
N CYS A 68 11.60 12.38 9.05
CA CYS A 68 12.19 13.10 10.18
C CYS A 68 11.97 12.32 11.49
N PRO A 69 13.04 11.83 12.16
CA PRO A 69 12.90 11.07 13.41
C PRO A 69 12.09 11.78 14.51
N ALA A 70 12.16 13.12 14.58
CA ALA A 70 11.41 13.91 15.55
C ALA A 70 9.90 13.95 15.28
N PHE A 71 9.45 13.56 14.08
CA PHE A 71 8.05 13.49 13.69
C PHE A 71 7.53 12.05 13.61
N ALA A 72 8.31 11.06 14.03
CA ALA A 72 7.92 9.66 13.95
C ALA A 72 6.85 9.30 15.00
N TYR A 73 5.78 8.65 14.56
CA TYR A 73 4.75 8.04 15.41
C TYR A 73 4.03 6.91 14.69
N ASP A 74 3.30 6.09 15.47
CA ASP A 74 2.42 5.03 14.95
C ASP A 74 0.97 5.55 14.93
N PRO A 75 0.37 5.81 13.74
CA PRO A 75 -1.00 6.28 13.63
C PRO A 75 -1.99 5.19 14.05
N ALA A 76 -3.04 5.59 14.79
CA ALA A 76 -4.11 4.69 15.22
C ALA A 76 -5.09 4.34 14.08
N GLU A 77 -5.23 5.22 13.09
CA GLU A 77 -6.14 5.06 11.97
C GLU A 77 -5.53 5.55 10.65
N ASP A 78 -6.08 5.09 9.53
CA ASP A 78 -5.73 5.62 8.21
C ASP A 78 -6.16 7.09 8.08
N ALA A 79 -5.35 7.91 7.42
CA ALA A 79 -5.80 9.23 6.98
C ALA A 79 -7.04 9.08 6.09
N THR A 80 -7.98 10.05 6.13
CA THR A 80 -9.27 9.97 5.42
C THR A 80 -9.14 9.58 3.95
N THR A 81 -8.14 10.09 3.24
CA THR A 81 -7.91 9.75 1.82
C THR A 81 -7.45 8.30 1.65
N VAL A 82 -6.56 7.80 2.52
CA VAL A 82 -6.10 6.41 2.50
C VAL A 82 -7.26 5.46 2.79
N ALA A 83 -8.05 5.75 3.83
CA ALA A 83 -9.24 4.98 4.17
C ALA A 83 -10.23 4.88 3.00
N ARG A 84 -10.47 6.00 2.30
CA ARG A 84 -11.36 6.03 1.12
C ARG A 84 -10.82 5.22 -0.06
N LEU A 85 -9.51 5.26 -0.33
CA LEU A 85 -8.89 4.48 -1.40
C LEU A 85 -8.97 2.97 -1.10
N ARG A 86 -8.70 2.57 0.15
CA ARG A 86 -8.81 1.17 0.59
C ARG A 86 -10.25 0.66 0.55
N ALA A 87 -11.21 1.47 1.04
CA ALA A 87 -12.63 1.14 0.95
C ALA A 87 -13.13 1.01 -0.50
N ALA A 88 -12.47 1.69 -1.44
CA ALA A 88 -12.72 1.57 -2.88
C ALA A 88 -11.97 0.41 -3.55
N GLY A 89 -11.21 -0.41 -2.80
CA GLY A 89 -10.55 -1.63 -3.28
C GLY A 89 -9.07 -1.49 -3.67
N ALA A 90 -8.44 -0.34 -3.43
CA ALA A 90 -7.00 -0.18 -3.68
C ALA A 90 -6.16 -0.66 -2.49
N VAL A 91 -4.97 -1.20 -2.75
CA VAL A 91 -4.07 -1.74 -1.72
C VAL A 91 -2.80 -0.91 -1.59
N VAL A 92 -2.41 -0.60 -0.35
CA VAL A 92 -1.18 0.14 -0.05
C VAL A 92 0.04 -0.76 -0.28
N LEU A 93 1.06 -0.24 -0.96
CA LEU A 93 2.37 -0.86 -1.16
C LEU A 93 3.28 -0.77 0.07
#